data_AF-A0AAV3RDB3-F1
#
_entry.id   AF-A0AAV3RDB3-F1
#
_cell.length_a   1.000
_cell.length_b   1.000
_cell.length_c   1.000
_cell.angle_alpha   90.00
_cell.angle_beta   90.00
_cell.angle_gamma   90.00
#
_symmetry.space_group_name_H-M   'P 1'
#
loop_
_entity.id
_entity.type
_entity.pdbx_description
1 polymer ?
#
loop_
_entity_poly.entity_id
_entity_poly.type
_entity_poly.pdbx_seq_one_letter_code
_entity_poly.pdbx_strand_id
1 'polypeptide(L)'
;MTRLVDEQEKKMKIKGVVGPNVSKVLREREKHIHEYITRPSGSPRYEVTSAKHSFVVDVEKKICSCGLWQLGGIPCVHVVCVYRSHNKNPRKYVHPILTKPTLLTVYSHFLESLRGPTFWTKSPYPDILPPELRVLPRKPKRCRQKDEI
;
A
#
# COMPACT_ATOMS: atom_id res chain seq x y z
N MET A 1 -23.47 -11.50 1.31
CA MET A 1 -22.49 -11.61 0.21
C MET A 1 -22.55 -10.38 -0.72
N THR A 2 -22.48 -9.15 -0.20
CA THR A 2 -22.49 -7.91 -1.03
C THR A 2 -21.14 -7.20 -1.08
N ARG A 3 -20.17 -7.66 -0.27
CA ARG A 3 -18.93 -6.93 0.01
C ARG A 3 -18.13 -6.56 -1.25
N LEU A 4 -18.08 -7.43 -2.27
CA LEU A 4 -17.35 -7.13 -3.51
C LEU A 4 -18.02 -6.02 -4.33
N VAL A 5 -19.35 -6.05 -4.42
CA VAL A 5 -20.15 -4.99 -5.07
C VAL A 5 -19.98 -3.67 -4.29
N ASP A 6 -20.07 -3.73 -2.96
CA ASP A 6 -19.85 -2.57 -2.09
C ASP A 6 -18.43 -1.99 -2.26
N GLU A 7 -17.41 -2.85 -2.42
CA GLU A 7 -16.03 -2.42 -2.69
C GLU A 7 -15.90 -1.79 -4.08
N GLN A 8 -16.51 -2.36 -5.11
CA GLN A 8 -16.51 -1.82 -6.47
C GLN A 8 -17.16 -0.45 -6.54
N GLU A 9 -18.33 -0.26 -5.93
CA GLU A 9 -18.98 1.06 -5.85
C GLU A 9 -18.09 2.09 -5.17
N LYS A 10 -17.41 1.69 -4.08
CA LYS A 10 -16.43 2.55 -3.39
C LYS A 10 -15.27 2.91 -4.33
N LYS A 11 -14.77 1.98 -5.15
CA LYS A 11 -13.70 2.27 -6.13
C LYS A 11 -14.18 3.20 -7.24
N MET A 12 -15.42 3.07 -7.73
CA MET A 12 -16.01 3.97 -8.73
C MET A 12 -16.07 5.41 -8.24
N LYS A 13 -16.43 5.60 -6.96
CA LYS A 13 -16.53 6.90 -6.29
C LYS A 13 -15.18 7.58 -6.02
N ILE A 14 -14.04 6.92 -6.24
CA ILE A 14 -12.71 7.53 -6.08
C ILE A 14 -12.55 8.70 -7.06
N LYS A 15 -12.24 9.89 -6.54
CA LYS A 15 -11.93 11.09 -7.35
C LYS A 15 -10.42 11.15 -7.63
N GLY A 16 -10.03 11.27 -8.91
CA GLY A 16 -8.62 11.38 -9.34
C GLY A 16 -7.94 10.07 -9.74
N VAL A 17 -6.62 10.13 -9.94
CA VAL A 17 -5.80 9.02 -10.47
C VAL A 17 -5.58 7.89 -9.47
N VAL A 18 -5.53 8.21 -8.18
CA VAL A 18 -5.17 7.28 -7.10
C VAL A 18 -6.21 7.33 -5.98
N GLY A 19 -6.33 6.22 -5.22
CA GLY A 19 -7.25 6.12 -4.10
C GLY A 19 -6.94 7.06 -2.92
N PRO A 20 -7.87 7.18 -1.96
CA PRO A 20 -7.72 8.06 -0.80
C PRO A 20 -6.53 7.68 0.10
N ASN A 21 -6.25 6.38 0.28
CA ASN A 21 -5.13 5.91 1.09
C ASN A 21 -3.78 6.32 0.49
N VAL A 22 -3.58 6.10 -0.82
CA VAL A 22 -2.36 6.51 -1.53
C VAL A 22 -2.21 8.03 -1.50
N SER A 23 -3.32 8.77 -1.71
CA SER A 23 -3.34 10.23 -1.60
C SER A 23 -2.93 10.72 -0.22
N LYS A 24 -3.40 10.06 0.85
CA LYS A 24 -3.04 10.38 2.24
C LYS A 24 -1.56 10.14 2.50
N VAL A 25 -1.02 9.01 2.06
CA VAL A 25 0.40 8.67 2.20
C VAL A 25 1.29 9.69 1.49
N LEU A 26 0.95 10.07 0.26
CA LEU A 26 1.70 11.08 -0.49
C LEU A 26 1.64 12.45 0.19
N ARG A 27 0.46 12.89 0.68
CA ARG A 27 0.32 14.13 1.44
C ARG A 27 1.18 14.14 2.71
N GLU A 28 1.29 13.02 3.39
CA GLU A 28 2.15 12.93 4.59
C GLU A 28 3.63 13.08 4.22
N ARG A 29 4.08 12.38 3.18
CA ARG A 29 5.46 12.47 2.67
C ARG A 29 5.79 13.89 2.18
N GLU A 30 4.80 14.59 1.60
CA GLU A 30 4.97 15.96 1.13
C GLU A 30 5.33 16.95 2.24
N LYS A 31 4.92 16.69 3.49
CA LYS A 31 5.27 17.56 4.62
C LYS A 31 6.78 17.58 4.90
N HIS A 32 7.46 16.45 4.66
CA HIS A 32 8.88 16.28 4.99
C HIS A 32 9.83 16.65 3.84
N ILE A 33 9.32 17.17 2.71
CA ILE A 33 10.15 17.52 1.56
C ILE A 33 11.26 18.51 1.92
N HIS A 34 10.94 19.47 2.79
CA HIS A 34 11.84 20.56 3.20
C HIS A 34 13.10 20.07 3.94
N GLU A 35 13.11 18.83 4.43
CA GLU A 35 14.25 18.20 5.10
C GLU A 35 15.33 17.70 4.12
N TYR A 36 15.07 17.81 2.80
CA TYR A 36 15.91 17.25 1.75
C TYR A 36 16.22 18.27 0.66
N ILE A 37 17.44 18.17 0.11
CA ILE A 37 17.90 18.95 -1.03
C ILE A 37 18.13 18.00 -2.19
N THR A 38 17.61 18.35 -3.36
CA THR A 38 17.76 17.54 -4.58
C THR A 38 18.86 18.12 -5.47
N ARG A 39 19.80 17.29 -5.91
CA ARG A 39 20.88 17.64 -6.82
C ARG A 39 20.87 16.70 -8.03
N PRO A 40 20.98 17.20 -9.27
CA PRO A 40 21.11 16.32 -10.43
C PRO A 40 22.49 15.64 -10.42
N SER A 41 22.52 14.32 -10.63
CA SER A 41 23.76 13.51 -10.70
C SER A 41 23.98 12.97 -12.13
N GLY A 42 23.40 13.67 -13.11
CA GLY A 42 23.25 13.21 -14.50
C GLY A 42 21.83 12.67 -14.73
N SER A 43 21.03 13.41 -15.51
CA SER A 43 19.66 12.99 -15.85
C SER A 43 19.67 11.58 -16.47
N PRO A 44 18.82 10.63 -16.02
CA PRO A 44 17.63 10.77 -15.16
C PRO A 44 17.87 10.49 -13.66
N ARG A 45 19.11 10.59 -13.18
CA ARG A 45 19.51 10.32 -11.79
C ARG A 45 19.68 11.59 -10.96
N TYR A 46 19.25 11.49 -9.73
CA TYR A 46 19.25 12.56 -8.76
C TYR A 46 19.80 12.06 -7.44
N GLU A 47 20.61 12.89 -6.81
CA GLU A 47 21.02 12.71 -5.43
C GLU A 47 20.10 13.57 -4.55
N VAL A 48 19.53 12.94 -3.53
CA VAL A 48 18.68 13.59 -2.54
C VAL A 48 19.39 13.50 -1.20
N THR A 49 19.83 14.64 -0.70
CA THR A 49 20.67 14.72 0.50
C THR A 49 19.87 15.36 1.63
N SER A 50 19.92 14.74 2.81
CA SER A 50 19.50 15.33 4.08
C SER A 50 20.75 15.67 4.91
N ALA A 51 20.58 16.27 6.08
CA ALA A 51 21.70 16.65 6.95
C ALA A 51 22.65 15.49 7.32
N LYS A 52 22.15 14.23 7.30
CA LYS A 52 22.90 13.05 7.75
C LYS A 52 23.14 11.99 6.68
N HIS A 53 22.33 11.96 5.61
CA HIS A 53 22.29 10.84 4.66
C HIS A 53 22.05 11.36 3.24
N SER A 54 22.59 10.65 2.25
CA SER A 54 22.29 10.85 0.84
C SER A 54 21.63 9.62 0.22
N PHE A 55 20.72 9.87 -0.71
CA PHE A 55 19.96 8.84 -1.41
C PHE A 55 20.02 9.09 -2.91
N VAL A 56 20.28 8.05 -3.69
CA VAL A 56 20.16 8.10 -5.14
C VAL A 56 18.74 7.74 -5.56
N VAL A 57 18.18 8.52 -6.49
CA VAL A 57 16.88 8.32 -7.14
C VAL A 57 17.10 8.24 -8.65
N ASP A 58 16.68 7.13 -9.26
CA ASP A 58 16.62 6.95 -10.71
C ASP A 58 15.14 6.99 -11.13
N VAL A 59 14.75 8.11 -11.76
CA VAL A 59 13.34 8.41 -12.06
C VAL A 59 12.81 7.53 -13.18
N GLU A 60 13.66 7.19 -14.15
CA GLU A 60 13.30 6.37 -15.31
C GLU A 60 13.09 4.91 -14.90
N LYS A 61 14.03 4.35 -14.15
CA LYS A 61 13.92 2.97 -13.65
C LYS A 61 12.94 2.81 -12.50
N LYS A 62 12.41 3.92 -11.97
CA LYS A 62 11.54 3.97 -10.79
C LYS A 62 12.19 3.37 -9.53
N ILE A 63 13.46 3.68 -9.31
CA ILE A 63 14.28 3.14 -8.23
C ILE A 63 14.68 4.27 -7.28
N CYS A 64 14.53 4.02 -5.99
CA CYS A 64 15.15 4.83 -4.94
C CYS A 64 16.03 3.92 -4.08
N SER A 65 17.24 4.37 -3.75
CA SER A 65 18.16 3.67 -2.84
C SER A 65 17.55 3.32 -1.48
N CYS A 66 16.50 4.02 -1.02
CA CYS A 66 15.79 3.66 0.22
C CYS A 66 14.84 2.44 0.08
N GLY A 67 14.62 1.91 -1.13
CA GLY A 67 13.82 0.70 -1.38
C GLY A 67 12.29 0.85 -1.23
N LEU A 68 11.82 1.89 -0.54
CA LEU A 68 10.39 2.07 -0.24
C LEU A 68 9.52 2.22 -1.50
N TRP A 69 10.06 2.79 -2.57
CA TRP A 69 9.30 2.96 -3.81
C TRP A 69 9.10 1.63 -4.53
N GLN A 70 10.11 0.77 -4.52
CA GLN A 70 10.11 -0.55 -5.15
C GLN A 70 9.21 -1.52 -4.38
N LEU A 71 9.28 -1.48 -3.05
CA LEU A 71 8.46 -2.34 -2.18
C LEU A 71 6.98 -1.94 -2.22
N GLY A 72 6.69 -0.65 -2.11
CA GLY A 72 5.31 -0.17 -1.94
C GLY A 72 4.64 0.30 -3.23
N GLY A 73 5.38 0.53 -4.30
CA GLY A 73 4.87 1.14 -5.53
C GLY A 73 4.42 2.61 -5.38
N ILE A 74 4.59 3.23 -4.20
CA ILE A 74 4.22 4.62 -3.94
C ILE A 74 5.52 5.43 -3.77
N PRO A 75 5.71 6.55 -4.51
CA PRO A 75 6.88 7.42 -4.39
C PRO A 75 7.23 7.77 -2.95
N CYS A 76 8.43 7.41 -2.50
CA CYS A 76 8.93 7.77 -1.17
C CYS A 76 9.22 9.28 -1.08
N VAL A 77 9.53 9.79 0.12
CA VAL A 77 9.80 11.23 0.31
C VAL A 77 10.88 11.75 -0.64
N HIS A 78 11.98 11.00 -0.84
CA HIS A 78 13.06 11.40 -1.75
C HIS A 78 12.58 11.57 -3.20
N VAL A 79 11.77 10.62 -3.68
CA VAL A 79 11.22 10.64 -5.04
C VAL A 79 10.21 11.79 -5.18
N VAL A 80 9.41 12.04 -4.13
CA VAL A 80 8.50 13.19 -4.07
C VAL A 80 9.28 14.50 -4.17
N CYS A 81 10.41 14.64 -3.46
CA CYS A 81 11.28 15.83 -3.56
C CYS A 81 11.76 16.06 -5.00
N VAL A 82 12.26 15.01 -5.66
CA VAL A 82 12.69 15.09 -7.07
C VAL A 82 11.54 15.49 -7.99
N TYR A 83 10.35 14.90 -7.85
CA TYR A 83 9.23 15.30 -8.71
C TYR A 83 8.78 16.75 -8.46
N ARG A 84 8.78 17.20 -7.19
CA ARG A 84 8.40 18.59 -6.86
C ARG A 84 9.43 19.61 -7.36
N SER A 85 10.73 19.31 -7.33
CA SER A 85 11.75 20.20 -7.92
C SER A 85 11.58 20.38 -9.44
N HIS A 86 10.94 19.41 -10.10
CA HIS A 86 10.59 19.47 -11.52
C HIS A 86 9.14 19.89 -11.81
N ASN A 87 8.40 20.44 -10.82
CA ASN A 87 6.98 20.82 -10.95
C ASN A 87 6.07 19.66 -11.44
N LYS A 88 6.46 18.42 -11.16
CA LYS A 88 5.71 17.21 -11.52
C LYS A 88 4.86 16.75 -10.34
N ASN A 89 3.66 16.25 -10.64
CA ASN A 89 2.77 15.72 -9.62
C ASN A 89 3.16 14.26 -9.28
N PRO A 90 3.61 13.96 -8.04
CA PRO A 90 4.06 12.61 -7.65
C PRO A 90 2.95 11.56 -7.76
N ARG A 91 1.67 11.95 -7.69
CA ARG A 91 0.53 11.03 -7.82
C ARG A 91 0.47 10.32 -9.17
N LYS A 92 1.05 10.91 -10.23
CA LYS A 92 1.10 10.32 -11.58
C LYS A 92 2.16 9.21 -11.71
N TYR A 93 3.07 9.10 -10.74
CA TYR A 93 4.21 8.18 -10.78
C TYR A 93 4.08 7.02 -9.77
N VAL A 94 2.86 6.81 -9.27
CA VAL A 94 2.50 5.63 -8.49
C VAL A 94 2.45 4.41 -9.41
N HIS A 95 2.77 3.23 -8.88
CA HIS A 95 2.72 1.97 -9.60
C HIS A 95 1.31 1.74 -10.20
N PRO A 96 1.19 1.29 -11.46
CA PRO A 96 -0.09 1.12 -12.14
C PRO A 96 -1.14 0.34 -11.34
N ILE A 97 -0.72 -0.71 -10.62
CA ILE A 97 -1.61 -1.56 -9.80
C ILE A 97 -2.42 -0.80 -8.74
N LEU A 98 -1.93 0.37 -8.29
CA LEU A 98 -2.58 1.20 -7.26
C LEU A 98 -3.39 2.36 -7.87
N THR A 99 -3.44 2.46 -9.20
CA THR A 99 -4.19 3.50 -9.90
C THR A 99 -5.66 3.11 -10.05
N LYS A 100 -6.53 4.11 -10.11
CA LYS A 100 -7.97 3.92 -10.30
C LYS A 100 -8.32 3.01 -11.49
N PRO A 101 -7.78 3.18 -12.72
CA PRO A 101 -8.17 2.32 -13.84
C PRO A 101 -7.87 0.85 -13.55
N THR A 102 -6.68 0.52 -13.05
CA THR A 102 -6.33 -0.87 -12.71
C THR A 102 -7.17 -1.41 -11.57
N LEU A 103 -7.47 -0.59 -10.56
CA LEU A 103 -8.40 -0.98 -9.49
C LEU A 103 -9.81 -1.28 -10.04
N LEU A 104 -10.30 -0.52 -11.01
CA LEU A 104 -11.60 -0.81 -11.62
C LEU A 104 -11.58 -2.09 -12.45
N THR A 105 -10.49 -2.36 -13.17
CA THR A 105 -10.32 -3.60 -13.93
C THR A 105 -10.23 -4.82 -13.01
N VAL A 106 -9.51 -4.73 -11.89
CA VAL A 106 -9.41 -5.84 -10.93
C VAL A 106 -10.77 -6.18 -10.32
N TYR A 107 -11.58 -5.16 -10.05
CA TYR A 107 -12.90 -5.30 -9.43
C TYR A 107 -14.06 -5.26 -10.44
N SER A 108 -13.81 -5.39 -11.74
CA SER A 108 -14.89 -5.41 -12.74
C SER A 108 -15.60 -6.76 -12.81
N HIS A 109 -14.93 -7.82 -12.37
CA HIS A 109 -15.48 -9.16 -12.39
C HIS A 109 -16.25 -9.43 -11.10
N PHE A 110 -17.49 -9.87 -11.27
CA PHE A 110 -18.34 -10.31 -10.17
C PHE A 110 -18.13 -11.79 -9.96
N LEU A 111 -18.16 -12.22 -8.70
CA LEU A 111 -18.41 -13.62 -8.39
C LEU A 111 -19.92 -13.82 -8.49
N GLU A 112 -20.35 -14.77 -9.30
CA GLU A 112 -21.74 -15.20 -9.30
C GLU A 112 -22.14 -15.62 -7.88
N SER A 113 -23.37 -15.30 -7.51
CA SER A 113 -23.91 -15.77 -6.24
C SER A 113 -23.94 -17.29 -6.25
N LEU A 114 -23.16 -17.90 -5.36
CA LEU A 114 -23.28 -19.33 -5.11
C LEU A 114 -24.63 -19.60 -4.48
N ARG A 115 -25.31 -20.63 -4.98
CA ARG A 115 -26.52 -21.16 -4.32
C ARG A 115 -26.15 -21.57 -2.89
N GLY A 116 -27.14 -21.62 -1.99
CA GLY A 116 -26.90 -22.01 -0.60
C GLY A 116 -26.30 -23.43 -0.47
N PRO A 117 -25.76 -23.79 0.71
CA PRO A 117 -25.13 -25.09 0.95
C PRO A 117 -25.98 -26.31 0.56
N THR A 118 -27.30 -26.17 0.60
CA THR A 118 -28.27 -27.19 0.17
C THR A 118 -28.15 -27.60 -1.29
N PHE A 119 -27.62 -26.72 -2.15
CA PHE A 119 -27.45 -26.95 -3.60
C PHE A 119 -26.01 -27.35 -3.98
N TRP A 120 -25.10 -27.45 -3.01
CA TRP A 120 -23.72 -27.83 -3.27
C TRP A 120 -23.62 -29.33 -3.51
N THR A 121 -22.78 -29.73 -4.47
CA THR A 121 -22.47 -31.15 -4.70
C THR A 121 -21.80 -31.73 -3.46
N LYS A 122 -22.34 -32.84 -2.95
CA LYS A 122 -21.74 -33.55 -1.81
C LYS A 122 -20.39 -34.13 -2.24
N SER A 123 -19.38 -33.89 -1.42
CA SER A 123 -18.05 -34.47 -1.59
C SER A 123 -18.11 -36.00 -1.43
N PRO A 124 -17.40 -36.77 -2.27
CA PRO A 124 -17.22 -38.21 -2.03
C PRO A 124 -16.25 -38.51 -0.88
N TYR A 125 -15.49 -37.51 -0.44
CA TYR A 125 -14.55 -37.60 0.68
C TYR A 125 -15.25 -37.37 2.02
N PRO A 126 -14.74 -37.97 3.11
CA PRO A 126 -15.25 -37.74 4.45
C PRO A 126 -15.18 -36.26 4.83
N ASP A 127 -16.08 -35.85 5.72
CA ASP A 127 -16.12 -34.49 6.22
C ASP A 127 -14.78 -34.11 6.88
N ILE A 128 -14.32 -32.90 6.58
CA ILE A 128 -13.12 -32.34 7.20
C ILE A 128 -13.47 -32.07 8.67
N LEU A 129 -12.90 -32.88 9.57
CA LEU A 129 -13.05 -32.64 11.00
C LEU A 129 -12.36 -31.32 11.36
N PRO A 130 -12.96 -30.52 12.26
CA PRO A 130 -12.29 -29.34 12.77
C PRO A 130 -10.94 -29.75 13.39
N PRO A 131 -9.89 -28.93 13.21
CA PRO A 131 -8.63 -29.21 13.87
C PRO A 131 -8.85 -29.30 15.38
N GLU A 132 -8.10 -30.20 16.03
CA GLU A 132 -8.18 -30.35 17.48
C GLU A 132 -7.97 -28.99 18.16
N LEU A 133 -8.90 -28.66 19.08
CA LEU A 133 -8.81 -27.45 19.87
C LEU A 133 -7.57 -27.53 20.77
N ARG A 134 -6.48 -26.91 20.33
CA ARG A 134 -5.31 -26.70 21.17
C ARG A 134 -5.62 -25.60 22.17
N VAL A 135 -5.60 -25.95 23.46
CA VAL A 135 -5.60 -24.96 24.55
C VAL A 135 -4.27 -24.22 24.48
N LEU A 136 -4.28 -23.03 23.89
CA LEU A 136 -3.11 -22.16 23.90
C LEU A 136 -2.73 -21.83 25.35
N PRO A 137 -1.44 -21.78 25.70
CA PRO A 137 -1.00 -21.30 27.00
C PRO A 137 -1.68 -19.96 27.29
N ARG A 138 -2.29 -19.82 28.48
CA ARG A 138 -2.90 -18.56 28.87
C ARG A 138 -1.84 -17.47 28.74
N LYS A 139 -2.20 -16.38 28.06
CA LYS A 139 -1.36 -15.18 27.99
C LYS A 139 -0.96 -14.81 29.43
N PRO A 140 0.35 -14.72 29.75
CA PRO A 140 0.78 -14.37 31.09
C PRO A 140 0.08 -13.09 31.51
N LYS A 141 -0.51 -13.08 32.72
CA LYS A 141 -1.09 -11.86 33.28
C LYS A 141 0.02 -10.82 33.30
N ARG A 142 -0.25 -9.66 32.68
CA ARG A 142 0.67 -8.53 32.73
C ARG A 142 0.67 -8.03 34.18
N CYS A 143 1.62 -8.49 34.99
CA CYS A 143 1.85 -7.93 36.31
C CYS A 143 2.31 -6.48 36.10
N ARG A 144 1.43 -5.54 36.42
CA ARG A 144 1.78 -4.14 36.51
C ARG A 144 2.70 -4.03 37.72
N GLN A 145 4.01 -3.95 37.50
CA GLN A 145 4.92 -3.52 38.57
C GLN A 145 4.44 -2.14 39.00
N LYS A 146 4.01 -2.02 40.25
CA LYS A 146 3.88 -0.73 40.89
C LYS A 146 5.31 -0.35 41.24
N ASP A 147 5.81 0.72 40.65
CA ASP A 147 7.02 1.35 41.15
C ASP A 147 6.77 1.72 42.61
N GLU A 148 7.64 1.21 43.49
CA GLU A 148 7.64 1.56 44.90
C GLU A 148 8.30 2.94 45.05
N ILE A 149 7.70 3.73 45.95
CA ILE A 149 7.80 5.17 46.19
C ILE A 149 9.23 5.73 46.13
#